data_AF-A0A7Z9RZQ1-F1
#
_entry.id   AF-A0A7Z9RZQ1-F1
#
_cell.length_a   1.000
_cell.length_b   1.000
_cell.length_c   1.000
_cell.angle_alpha   90.00
_cell.angle_beta   90.00
_cell.angle_gamma   90.00
#
_symmetry.space_group_name_H-M   'P 1'
#
loop_
_entity.id
_entity.type
_entity.pdbx_description
1 polymer ?
#
loop_
_entity_poly.entity_id
_entity_poly.type
_entity_poly.pdbx_seq_one_letter_code
_entity_poly.pdbx_strand_id
1 'polypeptide(L)'
;GPDDKQYLFLDAPVEGADPPIEPALADLHPDFEYLAGKSLGQLRTAEFEGTIAALRGASRPVSTIELEKLDAAHLGGLMLLWELMTVLAAAVLEVDPYDQPGVEAGKAVAFAKLGRVGWQERAAEITGGIASPSPAPPIDC
;
A
#
# COMPACT_ATOMS: atom_id res chain seq x y z
N GLY A 1 12.24 -5.84 14.77
CA GLY A 1 11.11 -6.76 15.03
C GLY A 1 11.33 -8.07 14.30
N PRO A 2 10.31 -8.93 14.20
CA PRO A 2 10.35 -10.15 13.41
C PRO A 2 10.78 -9.90 11.95
N ASP A 3 11.42 -10.89 11.34
CA ASP A 3 11.89 -10.84 9.95
C ASP A 3 10.91 -11.49 8.98
N ASP A 4 9.78 -10.81 8.81
CA ASP A 4 8.61 -11.28 8.06
C ASP A 4 8.06 -10.17 7.15
N LYS A 5 8.90 -9.18 6.79
CA LYS A 5 8.50 -7.98 6.04
C LYS A 5 9.38 -7.77 4.82
N GLN A 6 8.72 -7.38 3.73
CA GLN A 6 9.33 -6.81 2.55
C GLN A 6 9.06 -5.30 2.56
N TYR A 7 10.08 -4.50 2.30
CA TYR A 7 9.96 -3.04 2.30
C TYR A 7 10.05 -2.55 0.86
N LEU A 8 8.99 -1.91 0.38
CA LEU A 8 8.97 -1.23 -0.90
C LEU A 8 8.86 0.28 -0.65
N PHE A 9 9.82 1.01 -1.17
CA PHE A 9 9.79 2.47 -1.21
C PHE A 9 9.27 2.93 -2.56
N LEU A 10 8.34 3.88 -2.55
CA LEU A 10 7.89 4.61 -3.72
C LEU A 10 8.37 6.05 -3.56
N ASP A 11 9.16 6.54 -4.50
CA ASP A 11 9.68 7.91 -4.49
C ASP A 11 9.40 8.63 -5.82
N ALA A 12 9.36 9.95 -5.75
CA ALA A 12 9.24 10.82 -6.91
C ALA A 12 9.87 12.18 -6.58
N PRO A 13 10.38 12.92 -7.59
CA PRO A 13 10.76 14.29 -7.38
C PRO A 13 9.52 15.12 -7.08
N VAL A 14 9.59 15.90 -6.01
CA VAL A 14 8.57 16.87 -5.65
C VAL A 14 8.99 18.21 -6.25
N GLU A 15 8.23 18.69 -7.23
CA GLU A 15 8.44 20.02 -7.81
C GLU A 15 7.90 21.09 -6.85
N GLY A 16 8.69 22.15 -6.63
CA GLY A 16 8.41 23.20 -5.65
C GLY A 16 9.45 23.15 -4.53
N ALA A 17 10.32 24.17 -4.49
CA ALA A 17 11.29 24.28 -3.41
C ALA A 17 10.56 24.78 -2.16
N ASP A 18 10.52 23.93 -1.12
CA ASP A 18 10.23 24.42 0.22
C ASP A 18 11.24 25.53 0.56
N PRO A 19 10.79 26.62 1.21
CA PRO A 19 11.73 27.61 1.70
C PRO A 19 12.72 26.94 2.65
N PRO A 20 14.00 27.38 2.67
CA PRO A 20 14.95 26.91 3.65
C PRO A 20 14.41 27.13 5.07
N ILE A 21 14.67 26.19 5.96
CA ILE A 21 14.35 26.31 7.37
C ILE A 21 15.05 27.54 7.93
N GLU A 22 14.25 28.47 8.45
CA GLU A 22 14.75 29.73 8.98
C GLU A 22 15.65 29.48 10.20
N PRO A 23 16.77 30.21 10.35
CA PRO A 23 17.64 30.09 11.52
C PRO A 23 16.87 30.26 12.84
N ALA A 24 15.92 31.18 12.90
CA ALA A 24 15.11 31.41 14.10
C ALA A 24 14.28 30.19 14.51
N LEU A 25 13.89 29.32 13.56
CA LEU A 25 13.20 28.06 13.85
C LEU A 25 14.18 26.99 14.34
N ALA A 26 15.38 26.94 13.75
CA ALA A 26 16.46 26.06 14.19
C ALA A 26 16.97 26.41 15.60
N ASP A 27 16.90 27.68 15.99
CA ASP A 27 17.32 28.17 17.31
C ASP A 27 16.35 27.80 18.44
N LEU A 28 15.19 27.19 18.14
CA LEU A 28 14.24 26.73 19.16
C LEU A 28 14.83 25.64 20.06
N HIS A 29 15.79 24.85 19.57
CA HIS A 29 16.46 23.80 20.33
C HIS A 29 17.86 23.50 19.74
N PRO A 30 18.90 23.24 20.56
CA PRO A 30 20.25 22.96 20.05
C PRO A 30 20.31 21.81 19.03
N ASP A 31 19.45 20.80 19.19
CA ASP A 31 19.38 19.67 18.26
C ASP A 31 18.85 20.06 16.86
N PHE A 32 18.31 21.26 16.66
CA PHE A 32 17.78 21.69 15.36
C PHE A 32 18.74 22.60 14.60
N GLU A 33 19.84 23.04 15.20
CA GLU A 33 20.81 23.95 14.57
C GLU A 33 21.31 23.45 13.21
N TYR A 34 21.52 22.13 13.07
CA TYR A 34 21.97 21.53 11.81
C TYR A 34 20.95 21.62 10.66
N LEU A 35 19.69 21.93 10.96
CA LEU A 35 18.61 22.07 9.98
C LEU A 35 18.58 23.47 9.35
N ALA A 36 19.23 24.47 9.97
CA ALA A 36 19.22 25.84 9.47
C ALA A 36 19.72 25.92 8.01
N GLY A 37 18.93 26.58 7.15
CA GLY A 37 19.26 26.76 5.73
C GLY A 37 19.08 25.51 4.86
N LYS A 38 18.66 24.37 5.42
CA LYS A 38 18.24 23.20 4.63
C LYS A 38 16.77 23.32 4.25
N SER A 39 16.38 22.75 3.11
CA SER A 39 14.96 22.58 2.77
C SER A 39 14.39 21.29 3.36
N LEU A 40 13.06 21.22 3.48
CA LEU A 40 12.37 19.97 3.85
C LEU A 40 12.62 18.87 2.81
N GLY A 41 12.78 19.21 1.54
CA GLY A 41 13.21 18.26 0.50
C GLY A 41 14.56 17.61 0.82
N GLN A 42 15.55 18.39 1.26
CA GLN A 42 16.86 17.85 1.66
C GLN A 42 16.76 16.96 2.91
N LEU A 43 15.94 17.36 3.88
CA LEU A 43 15.67 16.53 5.06
C LEU A 43 15.02 15.21 4.67
N ARG A 44 13.96 15.24 3.84
CA ARG A 44 13.26 14.05 3.33
C ARG A 44 14.24 13.10 2.63
N THR A 45 15.09 13.60 1.74
CA THR A 45 16.07 12.77 1.03
C THR A 45 17.05 12.11 2.01
N ALA A 46 17.56 12.86 3.00
CA ALA A 46 18.44 12.30 4.01
C ALA A 46 17.77 11.21 4.87
N GLU A 47 16.50 11.41 5.25
CA GLU A 47 15.72 10.42 6.00
C GLU A 47 15.40 9.18 5.16
N PHE A 48 15.08 9.36 3.88
CA PHE A 48 14.85 8.27 2.93
C PHE A 48 16.10 7.38 2.80
N GLU A 49 17.25 7.98 2.52
CA GLU A 49 18.53 7.27 2.40
C GLU A 49 18.93 6.61 3.71
N GLY A 50 18.79 7.32 4.84
CA GLY A 50 19.10 6.80 6.17
C GLY A 50 18.23 5.59 6.54
N THR A 51 16.95 5.62 6.20
CA THR A 51 16.02 4.51 6.46
C THR A 51 16.39 3.29 5.62
N ILE A 52 16.67 3.47 4.33
CA ILE A 52 17.12 2.38 3.45
C ILE A 52 18.44 1.78 3.95
N ALA A 53 19.39 2.62 4.35
CA ALA A 53 20.68 2.18 4.89
C ALA A 53 20.50 1.37 6.18
N ALA A 54 19.64 1.82 7.10
CA ALA A 54 19.34 1.10 8.33
C ALA A 54 18.70 -0.27 8.06
N LEU A 55 17.72 -0.34 7.14
CA LEU A 55 17.07 -1.60 6.75
C LEU A 55 18.07 -2.58 6.11
N ARG A 56 18.88 -2.10 5.16
CA ARG A 56 19.93 -2.92 4.53
C ARG A 56 20.97 -3.41 5.54
N GLY A 57 21.39 -2.55 6.47
CA GLY A 57 22.32 -2.90 7.55
C GLY A 57 21.76 -3.95 8.50
N ALA A 58 20.44 -4.01 8.65
CA ALA A 58 19.74 -5.05 9.40
C ALA A 58 19.35 -6.27 8.54
N SER A 59 19.95 -6.43 7.35
CA SER A 59 19.69 -7.48 6.36
C SER A 59 18.22 -7.61 5.94
N ARG A 60 17.48 -6.50 5.96
CA ARG A 60 16.08 -6.49 5.53
C ARG A 60 15.99 -6.34 4.02
N PRO A 61 15.05 -7.04 3.38
CA PRO A 61 14.87 -6.94 1.94
C PRO A 61 14.16 -5.63 1.59
N VAL A 62 14.79 -4.84 0.71
CA VAL A 62 14.35 -3.49 0.32
C VAL A 62 14.31 -3.38 -1.19
N SER A 63 13.18 -2.90 -1.71
CA SER A 63 12.99 -2.51 -3.11
C SER A 63 12.60 -1.04 -3.21
N THR A 64 12.91 -0.40 -4.33
CA THR A 64 12.57 1.00 -4.59
C THR A 64 11.99 1.15 -5.99
N ILE A 65 10.88 1.87 -6.11
CA ILE A 65 10.33 2.36 -7.37
C ILE A 65 10.43 3.89 -7.33
N GLU A 66 11.09 4.47 -8.33
CA GLU A 66 11.25 5.92 -8.44
C GLU A 66 10.55 6.39 -9.73
N LEU A 67 9.68 7.39 -9.59
CA LEU A 67 9.07 8.06 -10.73
C LEU A 67 9.99 9.21 -11.17
N GLU A 68 10.21 9.36 -12.49
CA GLU A 68 10.99 10.50 -13.00
C GLU A 68 10.28 11.84 -12.81
N LYS A 69 8.95 11.83 -12.74
CA LYS A 69 8.12 13.01 -12.52
C LYS A 69 6.78 12.63 -11.90
N LEU A 70 6.21 13.54 -11.11
CA LEU A 70 4.86 13.41 -10.60
C LEU A 70 3.85 14.04 -11.58
N ASP A 71 3.43 13.27 -12.57
CA ASP A 71 2.38 13.65 -13.51
C ASP A 71 1.46 12.47 -13.87
N ALA A 72 0.41 12.76 -14.66
CA ALA A 72 -0.57 11.75 -15.04
C ALA A 72 0.02 10.59 -15.85
N ALA A 73 1.06 10.83 -16.66
CA ALA A 73 1.67 9.79 -17.48
C ALA A 73 2.45 8.78 -16.62
N HIS A 74 3.27 9.28 -15.70
CA HIS A 74 4.05 8.44 -14.78
C HIS A 74 3.14 7.71 -13.78
N LEU A 75 2.09 8.38 -13.28
CA LEU A 75 1.11 7.74 -12.43
C LEU A 75 0.35 6.63 -13.17
N GLY A 76 -0.07 6.88 -14.42
CA GLY A 76 -0.69 5.85 -15.24
C GLY A 76 0.24 4.66 -15.51
N GLY A 77 1.53 4.92 -15.76
CA GLY A 77 2.55 3.87 -15.88
C GLY A 77 2.71 3.05 -14.60
N LEU A 78 2.72 3.71 -13.44
CA LEU A 78 2.77 3.04 -12.14
C LEU A 78 1.55 2.15 -11.90
N MET A 79 0.35 2.63 -12.24
CA MET A 79 -0.89 1.85 -12.10
C MET A 79 -0.82 0.58 -12.97
N LEU A 80 -0.48 0.72 -14.25
CA LEU A 80 -0.37 -0.43 -15.16
C LEU A 80 0.72 -1.43 -14.71
N LEU A 81 1.85 -0.93 -14.20
CA LEU A 81 2.90 -1.76 -13.62
C LEU A 81 2.34 -2.62 -12.48
N TRP A 82 1.58 -2.02 -11.57
CA TRP A 82 0.98 -2.73 -10.43
C TRP A 82 -0.11 -3.72 -10.84
N GLU A 83 -0.94 -3.37 -11.81
CA GLU A 83 -1.95 -4.28 -12.37
C GLU A 83 -1.27 -5.53 -12.96
N LEU A 84 -0.22 -5.33 -13.77
CA LEU A 84 0.54 -6.43 -14.35
C LEU A 84 1.26 -7.25 -13.29
N MET A 85 1.93 -6.60 -12.34
CA MET A 85 2.61 -7.30 -11.24
C MET A 85 1.64 -8.16 -10.42
N THR A 86 0.42 -7.67 -10.18
CA THR A 86 -0.62 -8.42 -9.47
C THR A 86 -0.98 -9.70 -10.21
N VAL A 87 -1.23 -9.62 -11.52
CA VAL A 87 -1.56 -10.78 -12.35
C VAL A 87 -0.40 -11.78 -12.40
N LEU A 88 0.83 -11.30 -12.53
CA LEU A 88 2.02 -12.16 -12.51
C LEU A 88 2.22 -12.82 -11.15
N ALA A 89 2.03 -12.09 -10.04
CA ALA A 89 2.13 -12.64 -8.70
C ALA A 89 1.06 -13.72 -8.47
N ALA A 90 -0.18 -13.49 -8.92
CA ALA A 90 -1.25 -14.49 -8.82
C ALA A 90 -0.92 -15.77 -9.60
N ALA A 91 -0.33 -15.64 -10.80
CA ALA A 91 0.14 -16.79 -11.57
C ALA A 91 1.24 -17.58 -10.83
N VAL A 92 2.18 -16.89 -10.18
CA VAL A 92 3.25 -17.52 -9.37
C VAL A 92 2.68 -18.19 -8.11
N LEU A 93 1.65 -17.60 -7.51
CA LEU A 93 0.98 -18.11 -6.31
C LEU A 93 -0.10 -19.15 -6.62
N GLU A 94 -0.36 -19.43 -7.89
CA GLU A 94 -1.40 -20.35 -8.36
C GLU A 94 -2.82 -20.00 -7.85
N VAL A 95 -3.14 -18.70 -7.83
CA VAL A 95 -4.47 -18.18 -7.44
C VAL A 95 -5.12 -17.41 -8.59
N ASP A 96 -6.45 -17.25 -8.53
CA ASP A 96 -7.19 -16.41 -9.48
C ASP A 96 -7.04 -14.92 -9.08
N PRO A 97 -6.45 -14.06 -9.93
CA PRO A 97 -6.35 -12.62 -9.64
C PRO A 97 -7.67 -11.86 -9.81
N TYR A 98 -8.71 -12.47 -10.36
CA TYR A 98 -9.94 -11.78 -10.78
C TYR A 98 -11.17 -12.15 -9.94
N ASP A 99 -11.02 -12.99 -8.92
CA ASP A 99 -12.11 -13.37 -8.01
C ASP A 99 -11.97 -12.75 -6.61
N GLN A 100 -13.06 -12.82 -5.82
CA GLN A 100 -13.11 -12.27 -4.46
C GLN A 100 -14.15 -12.97 -3.56
N PRO A 101 -14.10 -14.31 -3.42
CA PRO A 101 -15.15 -15.09 -2.74
C PRO A 101 -15.36 -14.69 -1.28
N GLY A 102 -14.30 -14.30 -0.57
CA GLY A 102 -14.39 -13.88 0.84
C GLY A 102 -15.24 -12.61 1.06
N VAL A 103 -15.25 -11.69 0.09
CA VAL A 103 -16.05 -10.45 0.16
C VAL A 103 -17.54 -10.78 0.09
N GLU A 104 -17.92 -11.61 -0.87
CA GLU A 104 -19.31 -12.03 -1.06
C GLU A 104 -19.81 -12.89 0.11
N ALA A 105 -18.92 -13.69 0.70
CA ALA A 105 -19.22 -14.42 1.92
C ALA A 105 -19.56 -13.48 3.09
N GLY A 106 -18.73 -12.44 3.30
CA GLY A 106 -18.98 -11.42 4.32
C GLY A 106 -20.30 -10.68 4.12
N LYS A 107 -20.61 -10.31 2.87
CA LYS A 107 -21.89 -9.66 2.51
C LYS A 107 -23.08 -10.56 2.81
N ALA A 108 -23.01 -11.85 2.48
CA ALA A 108 -24.11 -12.78 2.72
C ALA A 108 -24.46 -12.89 4.22
N VAL A 109 -23.45 -13.01 5.08
CA VAL A 109 -23.64 -13.04 6.54
C VAL A 109 -24.21 -11.71 7.04
N ALA A 110 -23.71 -10.58 6.55
CA ALA A 110 -24.21 -9.26 6.95
C ALA A 110 -25.69 -9.06 6.55
N PHE A 111 -26.06 -9.43 5.31
CA PHE A 111 -27.44 -9.34 4.82
C PHE A 111 -28.40 -10.21 5.62
N ALA A 112 -28.01 -11.45 5.93
CA ALA A 112 -28.82 -12.33 6.77
C ALA A 112 -29.04 -11.73 8.18
N LYS A 113 -27.97 -11.19 8.81
CA LYS A 113 -28.06 -10.56 10.13
C LYS A 113 -28.94 -9.31 10.17
N LEU A 114 -28.98 -8.56 9.08
CA LEU A 114 -29.83 -7.37 8.95
C LEU A 114 -31.27 -7.70 8.50
N GLY A 115 -31.62 -8.98 8.36
CA GLY A 115 -32.98 -9.41 8.04
C GLY A 115 -33.33 -9.32 6.56
N ARG A 116 -32.35 -9.21 5.65
CA ARG A 116 -32.61 -9.25 4.21
C ARG A 116 -33.09 -10.65 3.81
N VAL A 117 -34.26 -10.74 3.20
CA VAL A 117 -34.85 -12.02 2.77
C VAL A 117 -34.00 -12.64 1.65
N GLY A 118 -33.81 -13.97 1.70
CA GLY A 118 -33.12 -14.74 0.66
C GLY A 118 -31.62 -14.96 0.90
N TRP A 119 -31.09 -14.55 2.06
CA TRP A 119 -29.66 -14.64 2.38
C TRP A 119 -29.35 -15.59 3.55
N GLN A 120 -30.38 -16.13 4.20
CA GLN A 120 -30.26 -16.94 5.42
C GLN A 120 -29.53 -18.27 5.17
N GLU A 121 -29.86 -18.95 4.07
CA GLU A 121 -29.26 -20.24 3.69
C GLU A 121 -27.77 -20.08 3.36
N ARG A 122 -27.44 -19.13 2.47
CA ARG A 122 -26.05 -18.83 2.10
C ARG A 122 -25.21 -18.38 3.28
N ALA A 123 -25.77 -17.60 4.20
CA ALA A 123 -25.09 -17.23 5.44
C ALA A 123 -24.83 -18.45 6.35
N ALA A 124 -25.80 -19.37 6.46
CA ALA A 124 -25.65 -20.58 7.26
C ALA A 124 -24.53 -21.48 6.72
N GLU A 125 -24.47 -21.68 5.40
CA GLU A 125 -23.39 -22.41 4.71
C GLU A 125 -22.00 -21.85 5.05
N ILE A 126 -21.84 -20.54 5.02
CA ILE A 126 -20.58 -19.85 5.32
C ILE A 126 -20.21 -20.01 6.80
N THR A 127 -21.15 -19.78 7.71
CA THR A 127 -20.89 -19.92 9.16
C THR A 127 -20.68 -21.38 9.60
N GLY A 128 -21.18 -22.34 8.80
CA GLY A 128 -20.99 -23.78 9.00
C GLY A 128 -19.62 -24.31 8.60
N GLY A 129 -18.73 -23.47 8.04
CA GLY A 129 -17.33 -23.82 7.74
C GLY A 129 -17.09 -24.41 6.35
N ILE A 130 -17.96 -24.16 5.37
CA ILE A 130 -17.69 -24.53 3.97
C ILE A 130 -16.57 -23.60 3.43
N ALA A 131 -15.43 -24.21 3.08
CA ALA A 131 -14.15 -23.55 2.85
C ALA A 131 -14.13 -22.54 1.69
N SER A 132 -15.04 -22.70 0.71
CA SER A 132 -15.25 -21.72 -0.36
C SER A 132 -16.73 -21.77 -0.78
N PRO A 133 -17.54 -20.73 -0.49
CA PRO A 133 -18.87 -20.65 -1.07
C PRO A 133 -18.74 -20.57 -2.59
N SER A 134 -19.65 -21.21 -3.33
CA SER A 134 -19.70 -21.06 -4.79
C SER A 134 -19.72 -19.58 -5.17
N PRO A 135 -19.14 -19.20 -6.33
CA PRO A 135 -19.13 -17.81 -6.79
C PRO A 135 -20.51 -17.16 -6.66
N ALA A 136 -20.55 -15.87 -6.35
CA ALA A 136 -21.81 -15.14 -6.40
C ALA A 136 -22.40 -15.28 -7.82
N PRO A 137 -23.72 -15.51 -7.97
CA PRO A 137 -24.34 -15.47 -9.28
C PRO A 137 -24.06 -14.09 -9.92
N PRO A 138 -23.86 -14.02 -11.25
CA PRO A 138 -23.65 -12.77 -11.94
C PRO A 138 -24.79 -11.79 -11.59
N ILE A 139 -24.43 -10.53 -11.36
CA ILE A 139 -25.42 -9.46 -11.23
C ILE A 139 -25.95 -9.23 -12.64
N ASP A 140 -27.21 -9.62 -12.89
CA ASP A 140 -27.89 -9.29 -14.15
C ASP A 140 -27.86 -7.78 -14.33
N CYS A 141 -27.15 -7.32 -15.37
CA CYS A 141 -27.07 -5.93 -15.79
C CYS A 141 -28.24 -5.54 -16.71
#